data_AF-A0A2W4MLH0-F1
#
_entry.id   AF-A0A2W4MLH0-F1
#
_cell.length_a   1.000
_cell.length_b   1.000
_cell.length_c   1.000
_cell.angle_alpha   90.00
_cell.angle_beta   90.00
_cell.angle_gamma   90.00
#
_symmetry.space_group_name_H-M   'P 1'
#
loop_
_entity.id
_entity.type
_entity.pdbx_description
1 polymer ?
#
loop_
_entity_poly.entity_id
_entity_poly.type
_entity_poly.pdbx_seq_one_letter_code
_entity_poly.pdbx_strand_id
1 'polypeptide(L)'
;MAITWDPTDVPTIAAEDLAAPMRELVAKECGLIFLRGLTPEDARIVESCLRQRLGRDPSLELAVLMRFRALVEVFAYEPLLDLFLDHGFEMIGPAIEIAASMRLNKRWGFNPQYFYRAVSARLEGGDSGVYYVTRELLDAT
;
A
#
# COMPACT_ATOMS: atom_id res chain seq x y z
N MET A 1 19.13 1.33 -1.15
CA MET A 1 19.34 1.92 0.19
C MET A 1 19.44 0.76 1.15
N ALA A 2 20.42 0.69 2.06
CA ALA A 2 20.51 -0.46 2.96
C ALA A 2 19.34 -0.42 3.98
N ILE A 3 18.53 -1.48 4.01
CA ILE A 3 17.35 -1.58 4.87
C ILE A 3 17.73 -2.22 6.20
N THR A 4 17.39 -1.55 7.30
CA THR A 4 17.65 -2.03 8.66
C THR A 4 16.41 -2.67 9.25
N TRP A 5 16.48 -3.96 9.58
CA TRP A 5 15.38 -4.71 10.19
C TRP A 5 15.39 -4.59 11.72
N ASP A 6 14.35 -3.94 12.26
CA ASP A 6 14.02 -4.01 13.69
C ASP A 6 13.36 -5.37 13.98
N PRO A 7 13.60 -6.03 15.14
CA PRO A 7 12.89 -7.24 15.53
C PRO A 7 11.36 -7.13 15.53
N THR A 8 10.82 -5.95 15.82
CA THR A 8 9.40 -5.69 16.05
C THR A 8 8.69 -4.99 14.89
N ASP A 9 9.43 -4.34 14.00
CA ASP A 9 8.87 -3.53 12.91
C ASP A 9 9.38 -3.91 11.53
N VAL A 10 8.54 -3.66 10.53
CA VAL A 10 8.93 -3.75 9.12
C VAL A 10 9.52 -2.38 8.70
N PRO A 11 10.65 -2.31 7.99
CA PRO A 11 11.34 -1.05 7.68
C PRO A 11 10.65 -0.21 6.60
N THR A 12 10.53 1.11 6.76
CA THR A 12 9.87 1.99 5.77
C THR A 12 10.45 1.85 4.36
N ILE A 13 9.62 2.06 3.35
CA ILE A 13 9.96 1.87 1.93
C ILE A 13 9.59 3.10 1.10
N ALA A 14 10.06 3.16 -0.14
CA ALA A 14 9.58 4.15 -1.10
C ALA A 14 8.12 3.85 -1.47
N ALA A 15 7.30 4.90 -1.62
CA ALA A 15 5.89 4.76 -2.01
C ALA A 15 5.77 4.12 -3.40
N GLU A 16 6.71 4.42 -4.29
CA GLU A 16 6.79 3.90 -5.66
C GLU A 16 6.96 2.37 -5.69
N ASP A 17 7.70 1.81 -4.72
CA ASP A 17 7.89 0.37 -4.63
C ASP A 17 6.63 -0.35 -4.16
N LEU A 18 5.80 0.32 -3.34
CA LEU A 18 4.49 -0.19 -2.92
C LEU A 18 3.39 0.05 -3.97
N ALA A 19 3.52 1.12 -4.76
CA ALA A 19 2.61 1.44 -5.87
C ALA A 19 2.77 0.48 -7.06
N ALA A 20 3.98 -0.01 -7.32
CA ALA A 20 4.25 -0.94 -8.42
C ALA A 20 3.33 -2.19 -8.43
N PRO A 21 3.23 -2.99 -7.35
CA PRO A 21 2.31 -4.14 -7.32
C PRO A 21 0.84 -3.73 -7.36
N MET A 22 0.47 -2.55 -6.83
CA MET A 22 -0.90 -2.04 -6.95
C MET A 22 -1.28 -1.79 -8.41
N ARG A 23 -0.40 -1.12 -9.17
CA ARG A 23 -0.61 -0.88 -10.61
C ARG A 23 -0.74 -2.17 -11.41
N GLU A 24 0.11 -3.16 -11.11
CA GLU A 24 0.04 -4.46 -11.77
C GLU A 24 -1.30 -5.16 -11.53
N LEU A 25 -1.84 -5.09 -10.31
CA LEU A 25 -3.16 -5.65 -9.99
C LEU A 25 -4.29 -4.87 -10.65
N VAL A 26 -4.24 -3.55 -10.68
CA VAL A 26 -5.23 -2.71 -11.38
C VAL A 26 -5.23 -3.03 -12.87
N ALA A 27 -4.06 -3.15 -13.50
CA ALA A 27 -3.92 -3.51 -14.92
C ALA A 27 -4.47 -4.91 -15.25
N LYS A 28 -4.52 -5.82 -14.27
CA LYS A 28 -5.12 -7.16 -14.40
C LYS A 28 -6.57 -7.24 -13.93
N GLU A 29 -7.22 -6.10 -13.70
CA GLU A 29 -8.61 -6.01 -13.22
C GLU A 29 -8.82 -6.64 -11.84
N CYS A 30 -7.75 -6.78 -11.05
CA CYS A 30 -7.77 -7.31 -9.69
C CYS A 30 -8.04 -6.23 -8.62
N GLY A 31 -8.53 -5.04 -8.99
CA GLY A 31 -8.66 -3.87 -8.09
C GLY A 31 -9.56 -4.06 -6.85
N LEU A 32 -10.35 -5.14 -6.80
CA LEU A 32 -11.24 -5.47 -5.68
C LEU A 32 -10.52 -6.07 -4.46
N ILE A 33 -9.18 -6.16 -4.46
CA ILE A 33 -8.41 -6.72 -3.33
C ILE A 33 -8.75 -6.08 -1.99
N PHE A 34 -9.11 -4.78 -1.97
CA PHE A 34 -9.46 -4.08 -0.74
C PHE A 34 -10.82 -4.48 -0.17
N LEU A 35 -11.71 -5.02 -1.01
CA LEU A 35 -13.03 -5.50 -0.59
C LEU A 35 -13.00 -6.99 -0.21
N ARG A 36 -12.23 -7.80 -0.95
CA ARG A 36 -12.23 -9.27 -0.84
C ARG A 36 -11.01 -9.86 -0.15
N GLY A 37 -10.00 -9.05 0.14
CA GLY A 37 -8.68 -9.50 0.55
C GLY A 37 -7.81 -10.02 -0.61
N LEU A 38 -6.58 -10.42 -0.28
CA LEU A 38 -5.60 -10.92 -1.24
C LEU A 38 -5.82 -12.43 -1.49
N THR A 39 -6.15 -12.81 -2.72
CA THR A 39 -6.23 -14.24 -3.09
C THR A 39 -4.82 -14.82 -3.36
N PRO A 40 -4.65 -16.16 -3.38
CA PRO A 40 -3.37 -16.77 -3.76
C PRO A 40 -2.90 -16.41 -5.17
N GLU A 41 -3.82 -16.10 -6.08
CA GLU A 41 -3.50 -15.66 -7.44
C GLU A 41 -2.99 -14.21 -7.44
N ASP A 42 -3.69 -13.32 -6.73
CA ASP A 42 -3.25 -11.93 -6.53
C ASP A 42 -1.84 -11.88 -5.89
N ALA A 43 -1.60 -12.75 -4.89
CA ALA A 43 -0.30 -12.84 -4.22
C ALA A 43 0.83 -13.22 -5.19
N ARG A 44 0.59 -14.15 -6.14
CA ARG A 44 1.60 -14.53 -7.15
C ARG A 44 1.91 -13.39 -8.11
N ILE A 45 0.90 -12.58 -8.46
CA ILE A 45 1.08 -11.39 -9.31
C ILE A 45 2.00 -10.39 -8.60
N VAL A 46 1.70 -10.10 -7.33
CA VAL A 46 2.50 -9.19 -6.49
C VAL A 46 3.93 -9.70 -6.35
N GLU A 47 4.12 -10.96 -5.97
CA GLU A 47 5.46 -11.55 -5.81
C GLU A 47 6.27 -11.53 -7.10
N SER A 48 5.64 -11.83 -8.25
CA SER A 48 6.31 -11.82 -9.55
C SER A 48 6.73 -10.40 -9.95
N CYS A 49 5.84 -9.42 -9.74
CA CYS A 49 6.13 -8.00 -9.98
C CYS A 49 7.31 -7.52 -9.12
N LEU A 50 7.27 -7.80 -7.82
CA LEU A 50 8.32 -7.39 -6.89
C LEU A 50 9.65 -8.07 -7.19
N ARG A 51 9.66 -9.37 -7.53
CA ARG A 51 10.88 -10.09 -7.89
C ARG A 51 11.52 -9.53 -9.16
N GLN A 52 10.73 -9.17 -10.16
CA GLN A 52 11.24 -8.56 -11.39
C GLN A 52 11.83 -7.17 -11.14
N ARG A 53 11.18 -6.37 -10.27
CA ARG A 53 11.59 -5.01 -9.95
C ARG A 53 12.77 -4.94 -8.97
N LEU A 54 12.75 -5.78 -7.95
CA LEU A 54 13.59 -5.67 -6.76
C LEU A 54 14.49 -6.88 -6.51
N GLY A 55 14.50 -7.90 -7.37
CA GLY A 55 15.16 -9.20 -7.11
C GLY A 55 16.68 -9.18 -6.86
N ARG A 56 17.31 -7.99 -6.91
CA ARG A 56 18.69 -7.77 -6.45
C ARG A 56 18.80 -7.36 -4.98
N ASP A 57 17.68 -7.08 -4.30
CA ASP A 57 17.58 -6.74 -2.88
C ASP A 57 16.43 -7.52 -2.21
N PRO A 58 16.69 -8.77 -1.76
CA PRO A 58 15.69 -9.61 -1.12
C PRO A 58 15.11 -9.02 0.18
N SER A 59 15.87 -8.16 0.87
CA SER A 59 15.39 -7.50 2.09
C SER A 59 14.33 -6.45 1.75
N LEU A 60 14.56 -5.66 0.70
CA LEU A 60 13.58 -4.69 0.22
C LEU A 60 12.34 -5.40 -0.33
N GLU A 61 12.51 -6.44 -1.14
CA GLU A 61 11.40 -7.25 -1.67
C GLU A 61 10.48 -7.74 -0.54
N LEU A 62 11.06 -8.32 0.53
CA LEU A 62 10.30 -8.78 1.69
C LEU A 62 9.59 -7.65 2.43
N ALA A 63 10.26 -6.51 2.65
CA ALA A 63 9.67 -5.36 3.34
C ALA A 63 8.46 -4.79 2.58
N VAL A 64 8.54 -4.74 1.24
CA VAL A 64 7.45 -4.31 0.36
C VAL A 64 6.30 -5.31 0.41
N LEU A 65 6.58 -6.62 0.30
CA LEU A 65 5.55 -7.66 0.35
C LEU A 65 4.77 -7.64 1.67
N MET A 66 5.46 -7.52 2.80
CA MET A 66 4.84 -7.44 4.13
C MET A 66 3.94 -6.20 4.26
N ARG A 67 4.39 -5.05 3.75
CA ARG A 67 3.58 -3.81 3.75
C ARG A 67 2.37 -3.92 2.84
N PHE A 68 2.55 -4.47 1.65
CA PHE A 68 1.47 -4.64 0.70
C PHE A 68 0.36 -5.51 1.28
N ARG A 69 0.74 -6.63 1.90
CA ARG A 69 -0.21 -7.51 2.59
C ARG A 69 -0.93 -6.77 3.72
N ALA A 70 -0.20 -6.09 4.59
CA ALA A 70 -0.79 -5.34 5.71
C ALA A 70 -1.71 -4.19 5.23
N LEU A 71 -1.38 -3.57 4.09
CA LEU A 71 -2.21 -2.56 3.44
C LEU A 71 -3.54 -3.17 2.97
N VAL A 72 -3.54 -4.36 2.37
CA VAL A 72 -4.81 -5.02 1.99
C VAL A 72 -5.61 -5.43 3.24
N GLU A 73 -4.93 -5.96 4.25
CA GLU A 73 -5.59 -6.43 5.49
C GLU A 73 -6.22 -5.28 6.30
N VAL A 74 -5.61 -4.08 6.33
CA VAL A 74 -6.15 -2.96 7.12
C VAL A 74 -7.47 -2.42 6.55
N PHE A 75 -7.77 -2.65 5.26
CA PHE A 75 -9.06 -2.32 4.64
C PHE A 75 -10.21 -3.22 5.08
N ALA A 76 -9.95 -4.31 5.81
CA ALA A 76 -11.00 -5.05 6.51
C ALA A 76 -11.61 -4.26 7.70
N TYR A 77 -11.02 -3.13 8.08
CA TYR A 77 -11.57 -2.23 9.07
C TYR A 77 -12.73 -1.41 8.47
N GLU A 78 -13.94 -1.63 8.98
CA GLU A 78 -15.20 -1.08 8.44
C GLU A 78 -15.16 0.44 8.17
N PRO A 79 -14.67 1.31 9.08
CA PRO A 79 -14.58 2.75 8.76
C PRO A 79 -13.63 3.10 7.62
N LEU A 80 -12.57 2.29 7.39
CA LEU A 80 -11.68 2.48 6.26
C LEU A 80 -12.33 2.00 4.96
N LEU A 81 -13.14 0.94 5.04
CA LEU A 81 -13.93 0.43 3.93
C LEU A 81 -15.00 1.44 3.51
N ASP A 82 -15.73 2.03 4.45
CA ASP A 82 -16.71 3.09 4.18
C ASP A 82 -16.05 4.29 3.50
N LEU A 83 -14.91 4.74 4.05
CA LEU A 83 -14.14 5.83 3.47
C LEU A 83 -13.64 5.50 2.04
N PHE A 84 -13.31 4.24 1.77
CA PHE A 84 -12.96 3.77 0.43
C PHE A 84 -14.16 3.76 -0.52
N LEU A 85 -15.35 3.38 -0.05
CA LEU A 85 -16.56 3.40 -0.86
C LEU A 85 -17.00 4.84 -1.19
N ASP A 86 -16.73 5.78 -0.29
CA ASP A 86 -17.05 7.21 -0.48
C ASP A 86 -16.09 7.91 -1.45
N HIS A 87 -14.78 7.64 -1.37
CA HIS A 87 -13.75 8.32 -2.17
C HIS A 87 -13.23 7.51 -3.37
N GLY A 88 -13.52 6.21 -3.43
CA GLY A 88 -13.06 5.30 -4.47
C GLY A 88 -11.54 5.28 -4.64
N PHE A 89 -11.10 5.27 -5.90
CA PHE A 89 -9.69 5.15 -6.28
C PHE A 89 -8.82 6.33 -5.80
N GLU A 90 -9.40 7.49 -5.50
CA GLU A 90 -8.66 8.66 -5.00
C GLU A 90 -7.97 8.38 -3.65
N MET A 91 -8.50 7.43 -2.88
CA MET A 91 -7.95 7.02 -1.59
C MET A 91 -6.66 6.18 -1.72
N ILE A 92 -6.45 5.50 -2.86
CA ILE A 92 -5.40 4.48 -2.99
C ILE A 92 -4.01 5.10 -2.85
N GLY A 93 -3.75 6.23 -3.51
CA GLY A 93 -2.45 6.88 -3.42
C GLY A 93 -2.11 7.40 -2.02
N PRO A 94 -3.01 8.15 -1.32
CA PRO A 94 -2.84 8.48 0.09
C PRO A 94 -2.58 7.26 0.97
N ALA A 95 -3.33 6.16 0.77
CA ALA A 95 -3.14 4.93 1.53
C ALA A 95 -1.75 4.30 1.27
N ILE A 96 -1.25 4.34 0.04
CA ILE A 96 0.10 3.88 -0.31
C ILE A 96 1.17 4.74 0.36
N GLU A 97 1.07 6.07 0.28
CA GLU A 97 2.02 7.00 0.92
C GLU A 97 2.11 6.75 2.43
N ILE A 98 0.94 6.56 3.06
CA ILE A 98 0.84 6.27 4.48
C ILE A 98 1.39 4.89 4.80
N ALA A 99 1.05 3.85 4.05
CA ALA A 99 1.56 2.49 4.28
C ALA A 99 3.09 2.39 4.08
N ALA A 100 3.66 3.17 3.17
CA ALA A 100 5.10 3.20 2.91
C ALA A 100 5.89 3.77 4.11
N SER A 101 5.32 4.77 4.79
CA SER A 101 6.00 5.57 5.83
C SER A 101 5.55 5.27 7.27
N MET A 102 4.32 4.80 7.47
CA MET A 102 3.77 4.46 8.79
C MET A 102 4.49 3.24 9.37
N ARG A 103 4.67 3.26 10.70
CA ARG A 103 5.23 2.13 11.43
C ARG A 103 4.33 0.90 11.27
N LEU A 104 4.92 -0.19 10.82
CA LEU A 104 4.25 -1.47 10.63
C LEU A 104 4.78 -2.48 11.64
N ASN A 105 3.94 -2.91 12.58
CA ASN A 105 4.32 -3.93 13.55
C ASN A 105 4.28 -5.32 12.89
N LYS A 106 5.34 -6.12 13.05
CA LYS A 106 5.42 -7.46 12.43
C LYS A 106 4.35 -8.44 12.90
N ARG A 107 3.83 -8.29 14.13
CA ARG A 107 2.82 -9.19 14.71
C ARG A 107 1.40 -8.73 14.41
N TRP A 108 1.17 -7.42 14.44
CA TRP A 108 -0.19 -6.85 14.47
C TRP A 108 -0.59 -6.12 13.19
N GLY A 109 0.35 -5.88 12.27
CA GLY A 109 0.07 -5.08 11.08
C GLY A 109 0.00 -3.58 11.39
N PHE A 110 -0.69 -2.83 10.54
CA PHE A 110 -1.01 -1.42 10.81
C PHE A 110 -2.07 -1.32 11.90
N ASN A 111 -1.97 -0.30 12.75
CA ASN A 111 -3.07 0.04 13.65
C ASN A 111 -4.22 0.64 12.82
N PRO A 112 -5.42 0.01 12.74
CA PRO A 112 -6.45 0.46 11.82
C PRO A 112 -6.98 1.86 12.11
N GLN A 113 -7.09 2.24 13.40
CA GLN A 113 -7.57 3.57 13.79
C GLN A 113 -6.56 4.67 13.43
N TYR A 114 -5.26 4.42 13.63
CA TYR A 114 -4.23 5.38 13.22
C TYR A 114 -4.09 5.47 11.71
N PHE A 115 -4.22 4.34 11.01
CA PHE A 115 -4.22 4.30 9.55
C PHE A 115 -5.39 5.11 8.98
N TYR A 116 -6.62 4.85 9.44
CA TYR A 116 -7.82 5.60 9.08
C TYR A 116 -7.63 7.10 9.29
N ARG A 117 -7.22 7.53 10.50
CA ARG A 117 -7.00 8.96 10.79
C ARG A 117 -5.98 9.60 9.87
N ALA A 118 -4.89 8.90 9.55
CA ALA A 118 -3.88 9.41 8.65
C ALA A 118 -4.42 9.58 7.23
N VAL A 119 -5.19 8.60 6.72
CA VAL A 119 -5.77 8.65 5.38
C VAL A 119 -6.83 9.75 5.30
N SER A 120 -7.75 9.83 6.28
CA SER A 120 -8.76 10.89 6.35
C SER A 120 -8.11 12.28 6.38
N ALA A 121 -7.10 12.50 7.22
CA ALA A 121 -6.41 13.78 7.28
C ALA A 121 -5.72 14.14 5.95
N ARG A 122 -5.20 13.15 5.21
CA ARG A 122 -4.58 13.35 3.90
C ARG A 122 -5.62 13.74 2.83
N LEU A 123 -6.82 13.17 2.91
CA LEU A 123 -7.94 13.48 2.02
C LEU A 123 -8.54 14.87 2.32
N GLU A 124 -8.68 15.23 3.60
CA GLU A 124 -9.22 16.52 4.05
C GLU A 124 -8.26 17.71 3.80
N GLY A 125 -6.94 17.47 3.85
CA GLY A 125 -5.90 18.49 3.65
C GLY A 125 -5.60 18.85 2.18
N GLY A 126 -6.44 18.40 1.24
CA GLY A 126 -6.23 18.54 -0.20
C GLY A 126 -6.53 19.94 -0.77
N ASP A 127 -5.67 20.92 -0.51
CA ASP A 127 -5.61 22.11 -1.37
C ASP A 127 -4.84 21.75 -2.67
N SER A 128 -5.62 21.44 -3.71
CA SER A 128 -5.39 21.57 -5.16
C SER A 128 -4.05 21.21 -5.86
N GLY A 129 -2.97 20.84 -5.16
CA GLY A 129 -1.64 20.58 -5.72
C GLY A 129 -1.09 19.15 -5.58
N VAL A 130 -1.63 18.34 -4.67
CA VAL A 130 -1.17 16.95 -4.44
C VAL A 130 -1.78 15.95 -5.43
N TYR A 131 -2.95 16.29 -5.98
CA TYR A 131 -3.72 15.45 -6.92
C TYR A 131 -2.93 15.02 -8.17
N TYR A 132 -1.92 15.78 -8.59
CA TYR A 132 -1.08 15.44 -9.74
C TYR A 132 -0.07 14.33 -9.42
N VAL A 133 0.57 14.37 -8.24
CA VAL A 133 1.59 13.38 -7.84
C VAL A 133 0.97 12.00 -7.58
N THR A 134 -0.23 11.99 -7.00
CA THR A 134 -0.98 10.77 -6.66
C THR A 134 -1.45 10.02 -7.90
N ARG A 135 -1.84 10.76 -8.95
CA ARG A 135 -2.20 10.19 -10.25
C ARG A 135 -0.96 9.70 -11.00
N GLU A 136 0.15 10.44 -10.94
CA GLU A 136 1.44 10.03 -11.51
C GLU A 136 1.98 8.72 -10.92
N LEU A 137 1.80 8.48 -9.61
CA LEU A 137 2.19 7.21 -8.97
C LEU A 137 1.47 6.00 -9.58
N LEU A 138 0.21 6.15 -10.00
CA LEU A 138 -0.60 5.09 -10.59
C LEU A 138 -0.50 5.06 -12.14
N ASP A 139 -0.20 6.18 -12.79
CA ASP A 139 -0.16 6.33 -14.25
C ASP A 139 1.27 6.23 -14.86
N ALA A 140 2.34 6.25 -14.06
CA ALA A 140 3.71 6.15 -14.58
C ALA A 140 4.04 4.76 -15.15
N THR A 141 3.84 4.57 -16.45
CA THR A 141 4.36 3.44 -17.25
C THR A 141 5.86 3.23 -17.10
#